data_AF-A0A285MSB9-F1
#
_entry.id   AF-A0A285MSB9-F1
#
_cell.length_a   1.000
_cell.length_b   1.000
_cell.length_c   1.000
_cell.angle_alpha   90.00
_cell.angle_beta   90.00
_cell.angle_gamma   90.00
#
_symmetry.space_group_name_H-M   'P 1'
#
loop_
_entity.id
_entity.type
_entity.pdbx_description
1 polymer ?
#
loop_
_entity_poly.entity_id
_entity_poly.type
_entity_poly.pdbx_seq_one_letter_code
_entity_poly.pdbx_strand_id
1 'polypeptide(L)'
;MAKPLHLFLFFFTLCFNYIIFSQNPKAGPVIADFGKVHKIDNPDFKTNVNSDFKVVFDITNSPESHIEINKTIETAARFLNMHAQSGVPESQLKVALVVHNKASKDIIQNKVYQNRYGVPNPNYNMVKELMNAGVEVILCGQSSKSRDFPKEELIPGVKISLSAMTALIQLQNEGYQLIKF
;
A
#
# COMPACT_ATOMS: atom_id res chain seq x y z
N MET A 1 -18.54 77.90 11.93
CA MET A 1 -17.12 77.75 11.52
C MET A 1 -16.67 76.32 11.80
N ALA A 2 -15.81 75.78 10.96
CA ALA A 2 -15.79 74.36 10.58
C ALA A 2 -14.69 73.51 11.24
N LYS A 3 -14.95 72.18 11.27
CA LYS A 3 -14.02 71.02 11.20
C LYS A 3 -13.16 70.65 12.43
N PRO A 4 -12.65 69.38 12.54
CA PRO A 4 -12.87 68.21 11.68
C PRO A 4 -13.38 66.96 12.41
N LEU A 5 -14.18 66.19 11.66
CA LEU A 5 -14.55 64.80 11.88
C LEU A 5 -13.30 63.92 11.74
N HIS A 6 -12.59 63.67 12.85
CA HIS A 6 -11.48 62.72 12.86
C HIS A 6 -12.00 61.28 12.81
N LEU A 7 -12.00 60.74 11.59
CA LEU A 7 -11.14 59.60 11.26
C LEU A 7 -11.08 58.49 12.32
N PHE A 8 -12.21 57.83 12.58
CA PHE A 8 -12.16 56.46 13.11
C PHE A 8 -12.51 55.50 11.97
N LEU A 9 -11.57 55.44 11.04
CA LEU A 9 -11.47 54.39 10.02
C LEU A 9 -11.07 53.10 10.74
N PHE A 10 -11.97 52.51 11.54
CA PHE A 10 -11.76 51.18 12.06
C PHE A 10 -12.03 50.21 10.91
N PHE A 11 -10.96 49.95 10.17
CA PHE A 11 -10.83 48.90 9.19
C PHE A 11 -11.13 47.59 9.92
N PHE A 12 -12.41 47.19 9.96
CA PHE A 12 -12.84 45.87 10.42
C PHE A 12 -12.44 44.90 9.32
N THR A 13 -11.15 44.54 9.30
CA THR A 13 -10.58 43.54 8.41
C THR A 13 -11.31 42.25 8.70
N LEU A 14 -12.24 41.92 7.82
CA LEU A 14 -12.92 40.64 7.74
C LEU A 14 -11.84 39.57 7.50
N CYS A 15 -11.29 39.02 8.57
CA CYS A 15 -10.53 37.78 8.51
C CYS A 15 -11.53 36.66 8.23
N PHE A 16 -11.95 36.55 6.97
CA PHE A 16 -12.55 35.33 6.44
C PHE A 16 -11.49 34.24 6.59
N ASN A 17 -11.59 33.49 7.69
CA ASN A 17 -10.87 32.26 7.87
C ASN A 17 -11.42 31.30 6.81
N TYR A 18 -10.76 31.25 5.66
CA TYR A 18 -10.92 30.13 4.74
C TYR A 18 -10.45 28.89 5.51
N ILE A 19 -11.41 28.12 6.02
CA ILE A 19 -11.15 26.77 6.50
C ILE A 19 -10.73 25.99 5.25
N ILE A 20 -9.42 25.91 5.02
CA ILE A 20 -8.84 25.03 4.02
C ILE A 20 -9.14 23.62 4.52
N PHE A 21 -10.15 22.97 3.94
CA PHE A 21 -10.41 21.55 4.16
C PHE A 21 -9.26 20.76 3.52
N SER A 22 -8.17 20.57 4.26
CA SER A 22 -7.17 19.57 3.92
C SER A 22 -7.81 18.19 4.03
N GLN A 23 -7.84 17.45 2.93
CA GLN A 23 -8.34 16.08 2.95
C GLN A 23 -7.31 15.17 3.63
N ASN A 24 -7.64 14.70 4.83
CA ASN A 24 -6.80 13.71 5.51
C ASN A 24 -6.84 12.37 4.75
N PRO A 25 -5.70 11.70 4.56
CA PRO A 25 -5.66 10.35 3.97
C PRO A 25 -6.54 9.38 4.74
N LYS A 26 -7.27 8.51 4.03
CA LYS A 26 -8.12 7.47 4.62
C LYS A 26 -7.82 6.11 3.99
N ALA A 27 -7.84 5.07 4.82
CA ALA A 27 -7.80 3.66 4.39
C ALA A 27 -9.21 3.16 4.07
N GLY A 28 -9.32 1.90 3.63
CA GLY A 28 -10.54 1.26 3.18
C GLY A 28 -10.97 1.67 1.77
N PRO A 29 -12.05 1.06 1.23
CA PRO A 29 -12.91 0.09 1.91
C PRO A 29 -12.34 -1.33 1.95
N VAL A 30 -11.36 -1.68 1.10
CA VAL A 30 -10.89 -3.06 0.93
C VAL A 30 -9.95 -3.49 2.05
N ILE A 31 -8.96 -2.66 2.35
CA ILE A 31 -7.99 -2.87 3.42
C ILE A 31 -8.25 -1.80 4.48
N ALA A 32 -8.78 -2.20 5.63
CA ALA A 32 -9.38 -1.29 6.60
C ALA A 32 -8.32 -0.43 7.32
N ASP A 33 -7.23 -1.06 7.75
CA ASP A 33 -6.27 -0.42 8.66
C ASP A 33 -5.00 0.10 7.96
N PHE A 34 -4.79 -0.30 6.69
CA PHE A 34 -3.57 -0.01 5.94
C PHE A 34 -3.84 0.69 4.61
N GLY A 35 -2.80 1.33 4.04
CA GLY A 35 -2.87 1.90 2.71
C GLY A 35 -3.78 3.11 2.62
N LYS A 36 -3.55 4.09 3.49
CA LYS A 36 -4.28 5.36 3.46
C LYS A 36 -3.97 6.11 2.16
N VAL A 37 -5.01 6.67 1.55
CA VAL A 37 -4.94 7.44 0.30
C VAL A 37 -5.75 8.72 0.40
N HIS A 38 -5.36 9.71 -0.40
CA HIS A 38 -6.17 10.92 -0.58
C HIS A 38 -7.19 10.67 -1.68
N LYS A 39 -8.39 11.23 -1.53
CA LYS A 39 -9.36 11.27 -2.61
C LYS A 39 -8.91 12.33 -3.62
N ILE A 40 -8.96 11.97 -4.90
CA ILE A 40 -8.64 12.87 -6.01
C ILE A 40 -9.95 13.26 -6.68
N ASP A 41 -10.36 14.51 -6.51
CA ASP A 41 -11.56 15.04 -7.14
C ASP A 41 -11.23 15.49 -8.57
N ASN A 42 -12.02 15.02 -9.54
CA ASN A 42 -11.91 15.35 -10.97
C ASN A 42 -10.50 15.14 -11.59
N PRO A 43 -9.95 13.91 -11.57
CA PRO A 43 -8.67 13.66 -12.23
C PRO A 43 -8.77 13.89 -13.75
N ASP A 44 -7.82 14.65 -14.30
CA ASP A 44 -7.72 14.87 -15.76
C ASP A 44 -7.43 13.56 -16.50
N PHE A 45 -6.62 12.70 -15.90
CA PHE A 45 -6.41 11.32 -16.35
C PHE A 45 -7.37 10.38 -15.60
N LYS A 46 -8.55 10.18 -16.19
CA LYS A 46 -9.64 9.43 -15.55
C LYS A 46 -9.32 7.95 -15.42
N THR A 47 -9.56 7.41 -14.23
CA THR A 47 -9.58 5.96 -13.98
C THR A 47 -10.69 5.32 -14.80
N ASN A 48 -10.34 4.35 -15.65
CA ASN A 48 -11.35 3.54 -16.33
C ASN A 48 -11.93 2.50 -15.36
N VAL A 49 -13.10 2.79 -14.78
CA VAL A 49 -13.74 1.92 -13.79
C VAL A 49 -14.25 0.59 -14.36
N ASN A 50 -14.32 0.46 -15.69
CA ASN A 50 -14.76 -0.75 -16.37
C ASN A 50 -13.59 -1.69 -16.75
N SER A 51 -12.34 -1.32 -16.42
CA SER A 51 -11.16 -2.16 -16.70
C SER A 51 -10.91 -3.19 -15.60
N ASP A 52 -10.45 -4.37 -16.00
CA ASP A 52 -9.84 -5.33 -15.08
C ASP A 52 -8.40 -4.87 -14.76
N PHE A 53 -8.12 -4.69 -13.48
CA PHE A 53 -6.81 -4.31 -12.99
C PHE A 53 -6.11 -5.54 -12.43
N LYS A 54 -5.34 -6.22 -13.29
CA LYS A 54 -4.43 -7.30 -12.89
C LYS A 54 -3.03 -6.72 -12.71
N VAL A 55 -2.53 -6.66 -11.48
CA VAL A 55 -1.23 -6.05 -11.17
C VAL A 55 -0.35 -6.96 -10.33
N VAL A 56 0.93 -7.02 -10.67
CA VAL A 56 1.96 -7.68 -9.84
C VAL A 56 2.98 -6.64 -9.40
N PHE A 57 3.19 -6.54 -8.09
CA PHE A 57 4.22 -5.68 -7.52
C PHE A 57 5.51 -6.47 -7.27
N ASP A 58 6.63 -5.96 -7.75
CA ASP A 58 7.97 -6.50 -7.48
C ASP A 58 8.54 -5.93 -6.17
N ILE A 59 8.50 -6.73 -5.10
CA ILE A 59 8.90 -6.32 -3.75
C ILE A 59 10.30 -6.85 -3.45
N THR A 60 11.28 -5.94 -3.42
CA THR A 60 12.71 -6.25 -3.26
C THR A 60 13.31 -5.74 -1.95
N ASN A 61 12.98 -4.49 -1.62
CA ASN A 61 13.56 -3.74 -0.52
C ASN A 61 12.69 -3.86 0.73
N SER A 62 13.33 -3.66 1.88
CA SER A 62 12.70 -3.59 3.21
C SER A 62 13.36 -2.46 4.00
N PRO A 63 12.65 -1.78 4.92
CA PRO A 63 13.29 -0.85 5.85
C PRO A 63 14.41 -1.53 6.63
N GLU A 64 15.48 -0.78 6.88
CA GLU A 64 16.56 -1.22 7.77
C GLU A 64 16.05 -1.33 9.23
N SER A 65 15.08 -0.48 9.61
CA SER A 65 14.36 -0.57 10.88
C SER A 65 13.46 -1.81 10.93
N HIS A 66 13.50 -2.56 12.04
CA HIS A 66 12.66 -3.75 12.23
C HIS A 66 11.23 -3.45 12.69
N ILE A 67 10.93 -2.20 13.08
CA ILE A 67 9.60 -1.79 13.57
C ILE A 67 8.77 -1.05 12.52
N GLU A 68 9.37 -0.72 11.38
CA GLU A 68 8.69 0.00 10.29
C GLU A 68 8.06 -0.97 9.31
N ILE A 69 6.87 -0.60 8.82
CA ILE A 69 6.21 -1.33 7.72
C ILE A 69 6.96 -1.14 6.41
N ASN A 70 6.91 -2.16 5.56
CA ASN A 70 7.39 -2.09 4.19
C ASN A 70 6.35 -1.34 3.33
N LYS A 71 6.66 -0.08 3.01
CA LYS A 71 5.80 0.79 2.19
C LYS A 71 5.54 0.26 0.78
N THR A 72 6.43 -0.57 0.24
CA THR A 72 6.21 -1.20 -1.08
C THR A 72 5.13 -2.28 -0.99
N ILE A 73 5.05 -3.03 0.12
CA ILE A 73 3.92 -3.93 0.39
C ILE A 73 2.64 -3.11 0.62
N GLU A 74 2.71 -2.04 1.41
CA GLU A 74 1.56 -1.15 1.67
C GLU A 74 0.99 -0.55 0.38
N THR A 75 1.80 -0.40 -0.68
CA THR A 75 1.33 0.11 -1.96
C THR A 75 0.24 -0.78 -2.58
N ALA A 76 0.22 -2.09 -2.32
CA ALA A 76 -0.90 -2.94 -2.72
C ALA A 76 -2.20 -2.62 -1.95
N ALA A 77 -2.10 -2.29 -0.66
CA ALA A 77 -3.27 -1.84 0.11
C ALA A 77 -3.79 -0.50 -0.41
N ARG A 78 -2.88 0.44 -0.70
CA ARG A 78 -3.22 1.72 -1.34
C ARG A 78 -3.89 1.50 -2.69
N PHE A 79 -3.37 0.56 -3.50
CA PHE A 79 -3.92 0.23 -4.80
C PHE A 79 -5.36 -0.25 -4.71
N LEU A 80 -5.64 -1.22 -3.84
CA LEU A 80 -6.99 -1.73 -3.64
C LEU A 80 -7.93 -0.63 -3.15
N ASN A 81 -7.53 0.12 -2.12
CA ASN A 81 -8.33 1.17 -1.51
C ASN A 81 -8.64 2.30 -2.49
N MET A 82 -7.65 2.85 -3.20
CA MET A 82 -7.87 4.00 -4.08
C MET A 82 -8.74 3.65 -5.29
N HIS A 83 -8.62 2.44 -5.84
CA HIS A 83 -9.45 2.03 -6.96
C HIS A 83 -10.89 1.75 -6.50
N ALA A 84 -11.08 1.08 -5.36
CA ALA A 84 -12.41 0.86 -4.81
C ALA A 84 -13.10 2.18 -4.41
N GLN A 85 -12.38 3.12 -3.77
CA GLN A 85 -12.87 4.47 -3.49
C GLN A 85 -13.24 5.24 -4.77
N SER A 86 -12.61 4.92 -5.90
CA SER A 86 -12.90 5.50 -7.21
C SER A 86 -14.01 4.77 -7.98
N GLY A 87 -14.64 3.75 -7.39
CA GLY A 87 -15.76 3.02 -7.98
C GLY A 87 -15.38 1.81 -8.83
N VAL A 88 -14.12 1.36 -8.81
CA VAL A 88 -13.74 0.07 -9.42
C VAL A 88 -14.26 -1.06 -8.52
N PRO A 89 -15.08 -2.00 -9.04
CA PRO A 89 -15.51 -3.16 -8.26
C PRO A 89 -14.33 -4.00 -7.78
N GLU A 90 -14.36 -4.46 -6.52
CA GLU A 90 -13.29 -5.30 -5.97
C GLU A 90 -13.06 -6.58 -6.78
N SER A 91 -14.10 -7.10 -7.45
CA SER A 91 -14.00 -8.26 -8.33
C SER A 91 -13.08 -8.04 -9.55
N GLN A 92 -12.89 -6.78 -9.97
CA GLN A 92 -12.00 -6.37 -11.07
C GLN A 92 -10.55 -6.10 -10.60
N LEU A 93 -10.29 -6.11 -9.29
CA LEU A 93 -8.97 -5.86 -8.72
C LEU A 93 -8.27 -7.20 -8.42
N LYS A 94 -7.27 -7.56 -9.23
CA LYS A 94 -6.43 -8.75 -9.01
C LYS A 94 -5.01 -8.29 -8.73
N VAL A 95 -4.53 -8.59 -7.52
CA VAL A 95 -3.22 -8.12 -7.07
C VAL A 95 -2.38 -9.31 -6.66
N ALA A 96 -1.12 -9.30 -7.07
CA ALA A 96 -0.09 -10.22 -6.62
C ALA A 96 1.13 -9.44 -6.10
N LEU A 97 1.81 -10.01 -5.11
CA LEU A 97 3.09 -9.56 -4.60
C LEU A 97 4.12 -10.65 -4.89
N VAL A 98 5.16 -10.31 -5.67
CA VAL A 98 6.34 -11.17 -5.79
C VAL A 98 7.43 -10.60 -4.90
N VAL A 99 7.77 -11.32 -3.85
CA VAL A 99 8.69 -10.89 -2.81
C VAL A 99 10.03 -11.60 -2.95
N HIS A 100 11.12 -10.86 -2.86
CA HIS A 100 12.47 -11.42 -2.86
C HIS A 100 13.49 -10.50 -2.21
N ASN A 101 14.74 -10.97 -2.14
CA ASN A 101 15.84 -10.21 -1.59
C ASN A 101 15.57 -9.77 -0.13
N LYS A 102 15.83 -8.51 0.23
CA LYS A 102 15.71 -7.99 1.61
C LYS A 102 14.28 -8.09 2.14
N ALA A 103 13.27 -8.01 1.27
CA ALA A 103 11.87 -8.09 1.64
C ALA A 103 11.40 -9.47 2.12
N SER A 104 12.22 -10.53 1.95
CA SER A 104 11.86 -11.89 2.39
C SER A 104 11.47 -11.96 3.88
N LYS A 105 12.08 -11.12 4.73
CA LYS A 105 11.78 -11.06 6.16
C LYS A 105 10.38 -10.51 6.47
N ASP A 106 9.80 -9.72 5.57
CA ASP A 106 8.57 -8.98 5.83
C ASP A 106 7.32 -9.86 5.77
N ILE A 107 7.43 -11.06 5.21
CA ILE A 107 6.31 -12.00 5.01
C ILE A 107 6.41 -13.26 5.89
N ILE A 108 7.23 -13.21 6.95
CA ILE A 108 7.35 -14.31 7.92
C ILE A 108 6.39 -14.13 9.09
N GLN A 109 6.09 -15.21 9.80
CA GLN A 109 5.18 -15.19 10.94
C GLN A 109 5.66 -14.27 12.05
N ASN A 110 4.71 -13.65 12.76
CA ASN A 110 5.00 -12.79 13.92
C ASN A 110 5.95 -13.44 14.93
N LYS A 111 5.72 -14.71 15.29
CA LYS A 111 6.56 -15.43 16.25
C LYS A 111 8.00 -15.59 15.75
N VAL A 112 8.18 -15.89 14.46
CA VAL A 112 9.50 -16.07 13.85
C VAL A 112 10.23 -14.73 13.81
N TYR A 113 9.56 -13.66 13.37
CA TYR A 113 10.14 -12.33 13.33
C TYR A 113 10.52 -11.82 14.72
N GLN A 114 9.67 -12.04 15.73
CA GLN A 114 9.96 -11.75 17.13
C GLN A 114 11.23 -12.46 17.62
N ASN A 115 11.39 -13.74 17.29
CA ASN A 115 12.58 -14.50 17.66
C ASN A 115 13.85 -13.99 16.96
N ARG A 116 13.74 -13.59 15.69
CA ARG A 116 14.88 -13.12 14.87
C ARG A 116 15.29 -11.68 15.16
N TYR A 117 14.34 -10.81 15.49
CA TYR A 117 14.53 -9.35 15.51
C TYR A 117 14.08 -8.67 16.81
N GLY A 118 13.54 -9.40 17.78
CA GLY A 118 13.16 -8.88 19.10
C GLY A 118 11.87 -8.05 19.13
N VAL A 119 11.17 -7.91 18.00
CA VAL A 119 9.89 -7.19 17.87
C VAL A 119 8.91 -7.98 17.01
N PRO A 120 7.58 -7.79 17.12
CA PRO A 120 6.63 -8.43 16.22
C PRO A 120 6.87 -8.02 14.76
N ASN A 121 6.46 -8.83 13.78
CA ASN A 121 6.57 -8.43 12.37
C ASN A 121 5.60 -7.25 12.13
N PRO A 122 6.10 -6.04 11.81
CA PRO A 122 5.23 -4.88 11.61
C PRO A 122 4.29 -5.03 10.41
N ASN A 123 4.61 -5.94 9.48
CA ASN A 123 3.84 -6.20 8.27
C ASN A 123 2.79 -7.31 8.43
N TYR A 124 2.80 -8.07 9.52
CA TYR A 124 2.02 -9.31 9.62
C TYR A 124 0.53 -9.10 9.39
N ASN A 125 -0.06 -8.10 10.09
CA ASN A 125 -1.48 -7.80 9.97
C ASN A 125 -1.84 -7.31 8.56
N MET A 126 -1.02 -6.42 7.99
CA MET A 126 -1.20 -5.90 6.64
C MET A 126 -1.16 -7.02 5.59
N VAL A 127 -0.16 -7.90 5.65
CA VAL A 127 -0.05 -9.02 4.71
C VAL A 127 -1.22 -9.99 4.87
N LYS A 128 -1.69 -10.24 6.10
CA LYS A 128 -2.88 -11.05 6.35
C LYS A 128 -4.15 -10.43 5.78
N GLU A 129 -4.37 -9.13 5.95
CA GLU A 129 -5.52 -8.42 5.35
C GLU A 129 -5.47 -8.45 3.83
N LEU A 130 -4.30 -8.21 3.23
CA LEU A 130 -4.12 -8.32 1.78
C LEU A 130 -4.49 -9.73 1.29
N MET A 131 -3.98 -10.77 1.93
CA MET A 131 -4.30 -12.14 1.55
C MET A 131 -5.78 -12.49 1.74
N ASN A 132 -6.42 -11.97 2.79
CA ASN A 132 -7.86 -12.13 3.01
C ASN A 132 -8.70 -11.42 1.94
N ALA A 133 -8.19 -10.31 1.38
CA ALA A 133 -8.77 -9.61 0.23
C ALA A 133 -8.45 -10.28 -1.12
N GLY A 134 -7.82 -11.46 -1.12
CA GLY A 134 -7.50 -12.23 -2.32
C GLY A 134 -6.17 -11.87 -2.99
N VAL A 135 -5.31 -11.08 -2.34
CA VAL A 135 -3.96 -10.79 -2.85
C VAL A 135 -3.09 -12.04 -2.76
N GLU A 136 -2.48 -12.44 -3.87
CA GLU A 136 -1.49 -13.51 -3.87
C GLU A 136 -0.13 -13.01 -3.38
N VAL A 137 0.50 -13.71 -2.43
CA VAL A 137 1.85 -13.38 -1.95
C VAL A 137 2.78 -14.54 -2.26
N ILE A 138 3.81 -14.28 -3.06
CA ILE A 138 4.71 -15.29 -3.62
C ILE A 138 6.16 -14.94 -3.28
N LEU A 139 6.82 -15.77 -2.48
CA LEU A 139 8.24 -15.65 -2.18
C LEU A 139 9.09 -16.33 -3.26
N CYS A 140 10.14 -15.64 -3.71
CA CYS A 140 11.19 -16.21 -4.53
C CYS A 140 11.91 -17.35 -3.80
N GLY A 141 11.87 -18.58 -4.36
CA GLY A 141 12.54 -19.74 -3.78
C GLY A 141 14.05 -19.60 -3.65
N GLN A 142 14.72 -18.91 -4.59
CA GLN A 142 16.15 -18.63 -4.47
C GLN A 142 16.47 -17.69 -3.30
N SER A 143 15.59 -16.72 -3.01
CA SER A 143 15.73 -15.85 -1.83
C SER A 143 15.39 -16.59 -0.54
N SER A 144 14.35 -17.43 -0.55
CA SER A 144 14.01 -18.31 0.57
C SER A 144 15.22 -19.16 1.00
N LYS A 145 15.92 -19.78 0.04
CA LYS A 145 17.11 -20.59 0.33
C LYS A 145 18.33 -19.78 0.72
N SER A 146 18.68 -18.74 -0.04
CA SER A 146 19.91 -17.96 0.22
C SER A 146 19.85 -17.07 1.46
N ARG A 147 18.65 -16.76 1.97
CA ARG A 147 18.43 -15.91 3.14
C ARG A 147 17.80 -16.64 4.33
N ASP A 148 17.69 -17.96 4.22
CA ASP A 148 17.17 -18.84 5.27
C ASP A 148 15.78 -18.45 5.79
N PHE A 149 14.82 -18.36 4.86
CA PHE A 149 13.39 -18.16 5.16
C PHE A 149 12.59 -19.33 4.60
N PRO A 150 12.57 -20.48 5.32
CA PRO A 150 11.87 -21.68 4.87
C PRO A 150 10.35 -21.51 4.90
N LYS A 151 9.63 -22.36 4.16
CA LYS A 151 8.17 -22.26 3.94
C LYS A 151 7.38 -22.23 5.24
N GLU A 152 7.81 -23.02 6.21
CA GLU A 152 7.16 -23.25 7.49
C GLU A 152 7.18 -22.01 8.39
N GLU A 153 8.12 -21.10 8.14
CA GLU A 153 8.24 -19.83 8.87
C GLU A 153 7.44 -18.69 8.24
N LEU A 154 6.94 -18.87 7.02
CA LEU A 154 6.18 -17.85 6.31
C LEU A 154 4.78 -17.68 6.88
N ILE A 155 4.19 -16.50 6.70
CA ILE A 155 2.77 -16.28 7.01
C ILE A 155 1.93 -17.34 6.28
N PRO A 156 1.00 -18.06 6.96
CA PRO A 156 0.20 -19.11 6.33
C PRO A 156 -0.52 -18.62 5.08
N GLY A 157 -0.29 -19.31 3.97
CA GLY A 157 -0.83 -19.00 2.64
C GLY A 157 0.16 -18.33 1.68
N VAL A 158 1.27 -17.77 2.16
CA VAL A 158 2.36 -17.27 1.29
C VAL A 158 2.90 -18.42 0.46
N LYS A 159 2.94 -18.30 -0.86
CA LYS A 159 3.46 -19.31 -1.80
C LYS A 159 4.98 -19.17 -1.98
N ILE A 160 5.64 -20.22 -2.48
CA ILE A 160 7.04 -20.16 -2.92
C ILE A 160 7.10 -20.54 -4.39
N SER A 161 7.75 -19.71 -5.21
CA SER A 161 8.05 -19.99 -6.61
C SER A 161 9.48 -20.50 -6.80
N LEU A 162 9.83 -20.96 -8.00
CA LEU A 162 11.22 -21.29 -8.35
C LEU A 162 12.14 -20.06 -8.14
N SER A 163 11.70 -18.91 -8.65
CA SER A 163 12.38 -17.62 -8.52
C SER A 163 11.37 -16.46 -8.66
N ALA A 164 11.77 -15.26 -8.25
CA ALA A 164 11.00 -14.04 -8.52
C ALA A 164 10.77 -13.88 -10.03
N MET A 165 11.81 -14.08 -10.84
CA MET A 165 11.75 -13.96 -12.30
C MET A 165 10.69 -14.89 -12.89
N THR A 166 10.66 -16.15 -12.45
CA THR A 166 9.66 -17.13 -12.91
C THR A 166 8.23 -16.69 -12.56
N ALA A 167 7.99 -16.27 -11.32
CA ALA A 167 6.66 -15.82 -10.89
C ALA A 167 6.22 -14.56 -11.64
N LEU A 168 7.12 -13.58 -11.81
CA LEU A 168 6.85 -12.35 -12.55
C LEU A 168 6.53 -12.63 -14.02
N ILE A 169 7.27 -13.52 -14.68
CA ILE A 169 7.01 -13.90 -16.08
C ILE A 169 5.66 -14.61 -16.19
N GLN A 170 5.37 -15.56 -15.31
CA GLN A 170 4.10 -16.31 -15.34
C GLN A 170 2.89 -15.40 -15.12
N LEU A 171 2.93 -14.53 -14.10
CA LEU A 171 1.85 -13.57 -13.86
C LEU A 171 1.67 -12.62 -15.04
N GLN A 172 2.75 -12.13 -15.64
CA GLN A 172 2.64 -11.29 -16.84
C GLN A 172 2.04 -12.04 -18.04
N ASN A 173 2.39 -13.31 -18.25
CA ASN A 173 1.76 -14.15 -19.27
C ASN A 173 0.26 -14.39 -19.00
N GLU A 174 -0.15 -14.36 -17.73
CA GLU A 174 -1.55 -14.39 -17.31
C GLU A 174 -2.24 -13.02 -17.42
N GLY A 175 -1.56 -12.00 -17.95
CA GLY A 175 -2.11 -10.66 -18.18
C GLY A 175 -1.96 -9.69 -17.01
N TYR A 176 -1.19 -10.03 -15.97
CA TYR A 176 -0.84 -9.07 -14.93
C TYR A 176 0.16 -8.04 -15.44
N GLN A 177 -0.02 -6.78 -15.06
CA GLN A 177 0.94 -5.70 -15.33
C GLN A 177 1.93 -5.57 -14.19
N LEU A 178 3.22 -5.51 -14.54
CA LEU A 178 4.29 -5.31 -13.57
C LEU A 178 4.33 -3.85 -13.10
N ILE A 179 4.29 -3.64 -11.78
CA ILE A 179 4.56 -2.35 -11.15
C ILE A 179 5.79 -2.47 -10.27
N LYS A 180 6.76 -1.58 -10.49
CA LYS A 180 8.00 -1.49 -9.72
C LYS A 180 8.36 -0.02 -9.53
N PHE A 181 8.73 0.35 -8.32
CA PHE A 181 9.13 1.70 -7.92
C PHE A 181 10.60 1.73 -7.53
#